data_AF-A0A7S2KR94-F1
#
_entry.id   AF-A0A7S2KR94-F1
#
_cell.length_a   1.000
_cell.length_b   1.000
_cell.length_c   1.000
_cell.angle_alpha   90.00
_cell.angle_beta   90.00
_cell.angle_gamma   90.00
#
_symmetry.space_group_name_H-M   'P 1'
#
loop_
_entity.id
_entity.type
_entity.pdbx_description
1 polymer ?
#
loop_
_entity_poly.entity_id
_entity_poly.type
_entity_poly.pdbx_seq_one_letter_code
_entity_poly.pdbx_strand_id
1 'polypeptide(L)'
;HACIARRKFDKALKLVNRGRASKVDSLGNLPLHIACITGAPIELIESLISAFPDAIYARDKNESVPLHYAVRNCTEEVIECLVAIDSNLLMEKDKLGNTPLHNACFGKISKDLIEKFLLQSPESGQIRNMKGQRAVEYALFYYDETDPHKDLIIIMLQRTPAYWLEKIVGE
;
A
#
# COMPACT_ATOMS: atom_id res chain seq x y z
N HIS A 1 -13.12 7.88 11.43
CA HIS A 1 -12.41 8.97 10.69
C HIS A 1 -11.88 10.04 11.63
N ALA A 2 -12.73 10.91 12.21
CA ALA A 2 -12.30 12.09 12.98
C ALA A 2 -11.32 11.83 14.14
N CYS A 3 -11.42 10.69 14.84
CA CYS A 3 -10.47 10.31 15.89
C CYS A 3 -9.12 9.90 15.31
N ILE A 4 -9.14 9.07 14.26
CA ILE A 4 -7.94 8.57 13.57
C ILE A 4 -7.19 9.72 12.91
N ALA A 5 -7.88 10.60 12.19
CA ALA A 5 -7.32 11.80 11.56
C ALA A 5 -6.61 12.74 12.56
N ARG A 6 -7.06 12.75 13.83
CA ARG A 6 -6.45 13.52 14.91
C ARG A 6 -5.48 12.70 15.76
N ARG A 7 -5.09 11.51 15.29
CA ARG A 7 -4.19 10.55 15.97
C ARG A 7 -4.65 10.16 17.38
N LYS A 8 -5.96 10.20 17.65
CA LYS A 8 -6.59 9.77 18.91
C LYS A 8 -6.92 8.27 18.82
N PHE A 9 -5.90 7.42 18.71
CA PHE A 9 -6.05 6.00 18.42
C PHE A 9 -6.77 5.21 19.51
N ASP A 10 -6.53 5.50 20.80
CA ASP A 10 -7.26 4.85 21.91
C ASP A 10 -8.78 5.09 21.83
N LYS A 11 -9.17 6.31 21.44
CA LYS A 11 -10.57 6.65 21.22
C LYS A 11 -11.11 5.96 19.97
N ALA A 12 -10.29 5.80 18.94
CA ALA A 12 -10.67 5.07 17.74
C ALA A 12 -10.93 3.59 18.07
N LEU A 13 -10.03 2.90 18.77
CA LEU A 13 -10.18 1.50 19.19
C LEU A 13 -11.50 1.26 19.93
N LYS A 14 -11.85 2.12 20.89
CA LYS A 14 -13.13 2.03 21.62
C LYS A 14 -14.36 2.14 20.70
N LEU A 15 -14.25 2.85 19.59
CA LEU A 15 -15.33 3.02 18.60
C LEU A 15 -15.38 1.87 17.59
N VAL A 16 -14.25 1.23 17.28
CA VAL A 16 -14.18 0.04 16.42
C VAL A 16 -15.07 -1.06 16.98
N ASN A 17 -14.94 -1.36 18.27
CA ASN A 17 -15.74 -2.35 19.00
C ASN A 17 -17.25 -2.04 19.06
N ARG A 18 -17.67 -0.86 18.59
CA ARG A 18 -19.08 -0.46 18.49
C ARG A 18 -19.61 -0.51 17.05
N GLY A 19 -18.98 -1.30 16.18
CA GLY A 19 -19.42 -1.51 14.79
C GLY A 19 -19.24 -0.31 13.87
N ARG A 20 -18.34 0.62 14.21
CA ARG A 20 -18.09 1.83 13.37
C ARG A 20 -17.02 1.63 12.30
N ALA A 21 -16.42 0.43 12.21
CA ALA A 21 -15.37 0.10 11.26
C ALA A 21 -15.84 0.11 9.79
N SER A 22 -17.12 -0.12 9.50
CA SER A 22 -17.66 -0.18 8.14
C SER A 22 -18.26 1.13 7.61
N LYS A 23 -18.20 2.22 8.39
CA LYS A 23 -18.77 3.50 7.96
C LYS A 23 -17.80 4.26 7.07
N VAL A 24 -18.28 4.73 5.93
CA VAL A 24 -17.50 5.60 5.02
C VAL A 24 -17.66 7.08 5.38
N ASP A 25 -16.67 7.91 5.07
CA ASP A 25 -16.81 9.37 5.10
C ASP A 25 -17.28 9.94 3.75
N SER A 26 -17.33 11.27 3.63
CA SER A 26 -17.77 11.96 2.41
C SER A 26 -16.85 11.74 1.20
N LEU A 27 -15.65 11.20 1.40
CA LEU A 27 -14.70 10.84 0.36
C LEU A 27 -14.71 9.33 0.05
N GLY A 28 -15.63 8.57 0.65
CA GLY A 28 -15.70 7.12 0.50
C GLY A 28 -14.68 6.37 1.35
N ASN A 29 -13.90 7.06 2.18
CA ASN A 29 -12.89 6.39 3.00
C ASN A 29 -13.55 5.59 4.11
N LEU A 30 -13.19 4.31 4.24
CA LEU A 30 -13.34 3.59 5.49
C LEU A 30 -12.35 4.12 6.56
N PRO A 31 -12.60 3.84 7.85
CA PRO A 31 -11.64 4.16 8.91
C PRO A 31 -10.26 3.53 8.65
N LEU A 32 -10.19 2.37 7.98
CA LEU A 32 -8.93 1.74 7.57
C LEU A 32 -8.14 2.60 6.56
N HIS A 33 -8.80 3.23 5.59
CA HIS A 33 -8.13 4.20 4.70
C HIS A 33 -7.52 5.34 5.50
N ILE A 34 -8.29 5.93 6.41
CA ILE A 34 -7.80 7.04 7.24
C ILE A 34 -6.64 6.58 8.12
N ALA A 35 -6.69 5.36 8.66
CA ALA A 35 -5.61 4.78 9.45
C ALA A 35 -4.32 4.69 8.61
N CYS A 36 -4.40 4.14 7.40
CA CYS A 36 -3.27 4.07 6.48
C CYS A 36 -2.75 5.45 6.03
N ILE A 37 -3.65 6.42 5.78
CA ILE A 37 -3.28 7.81 5.44
C ILE A 37 -2.51 8.48 6.59
N THR A 38 -2.90 8.21 7.84
CA THR A 38 -2.31 8.86 9.01
C THR A 38 -1.07 8.18 9.58
N GLY A 39 -0.66 7.03 9.02
CA GLY A 39 0.39 6.20 9.61
C GLY A 39 -0.02 5.68 11.00
N ALA A 40 -1.23 5.15 11.11
CA ALA A 40 -1.73 4.58 12.36
C ALA A 40 -0.92 3.34 12.77
N PRO A 41 -0.83 3.06 14.09
CA PRO A 41 -0.06 1.92 14.59
C PRO A 41 -0.77 0.60 14.28
N ILE A 42 0.01 -0.49 14.27
CA ILE A 42 -0.42 -1.82 13.85
C ILE A 42 -1.66 -2.31 14.61
N GLU A 43 -1.76 -2.04 15.91
CA GLU A 43 -2.87 -2.51 16.75
C GLU A 43 -4.22 -1.93 16.31
N LEU A 44 -4.22 -0.68 15.82
CA LEU A 44 -5.44 -0.08 15.28
C LEU A 44 -5.77 -0.65 13.89
N ILE A 45 -4.75 -0.94 13.07
CA ILE A 45 -4.93 -1.56 11.75
C ILE A 45 -5.56 -2.95 11.90
N GLU A 46 -4.96 -3.80 12.72
CA GLU A 46 -5.45 -5.15 13.01
C GLU A 46 -6.87 -5.13 13.60
N SER A 47 -7.14 -4.23 14.56
CA SER A 47 -8.47 -4.09 15.13
C SER A 47 -9.52 -3.68 14.09
N LEU A 48 -9.17 -2.78 13.17
CA LEU A 48 -10.07 -2.37 12.09
C LEU A 48 -10.35 -3.50 11.09
N ILE A 49 -9.32 -4.24 10.71
CA ILE A 49 -9.43 -5.41 9.82
C ILE A 49 -10.26 -6.51 10.48
N SER A 50 -9.96 -6.84 11.74
CA SER A 50 -10.71 -7.84 12.51
C SER A 50 -12.20 -7.50 12.62
N ALA A 51 -12.53 -6.22 12.82
CA ALA A 51 -13.91 -5.76 12.90
C ALA A 51 -14.62 -5.69 11.54
N PHE A 52 -13.89 -5.51 10.44
CA PHE A 52 -14.46 -5.48 9.09
C PHE A 52 -13.43 -5.93 8.04
N PRO A 53 -13.29 -7.25 7.80
CA PRO A 53 -12.22 -7.81 6.96
C PRO A 53 -12.22 -7.31 5.51
N ASP A 54 -13.40 -7.14 4.91
CA ASP A 54 -13.55 -6.64 3.53
C ASP A 54 -13.02 -5.21 3.33
N ALA A 55 -12.71 -4.49 4.42
CA ALA A 55 -12.17 -3.15 4.36
C ALA A 55 -10.84 -3.05 3.57
N ILE A 56 -10.07 -4.14 3.48
CA ILE A 56 -8.78 -4.15 2.77
C ILE A 56 -8.93 -3.93 1.26
N TYR A 57 -10.10 -4.28 0.69
CA TYR A 57 -10.43 -4.10 -0.73
C TYR A 57 -11.41 -2.95 -0.97
N ALA A 58 -11.86 -2.27 0.08
CA ALA A 58 -12.76 -1.15 -0.07
C ALA A 58 -12.08 -0.02 -0.85
N ARG A 59 -12.83 0.62 -1.75
CA ARG A 59 -12.32 1.68 -2.62
C ARG A 59 -12.88 3.03 -2.20
N ASP A 60 -12.00 4.01 -2.03
CA ASP A 60 -12.40 5.41 -1.84
C ASP A 60 -12.85 6.05 -3.16
N LYS A 61 -13.14 7.36 -3.17
CA LYS A 61 -13.51 8.10 -4.40
C LYS A 61 -12.39 8.20 -5.45
N ASN A 62 -11.15 7.92 -5.08
CA ASN A 62 -10.02 7.80 -6.00
C ASN A 62 -9.81 6.34 -6.42
N GLU A 63 -10.79 5.47 -6.19
CA GLU A 63 -10.71 4.03 -6.41
C GLU A 63 -9.52 3.36 -5.69
N SER A 64 -8.92 4.05 -4.72
CA SER A 64 -7.76 3.57 -3.99
C SER A 64 -8.22 2.65 -2.87
N VAL A 65 -7.60 1.48 -2.78
CA VAL A 65 -7.66 0.62 -1.58
C VAL A 65 -6.68 1.11 -0.50
N PRO A 66 -6.85 0.75 0.79
CA PRO A 66 -5.99 1.23 1.88
C PRO A 66 -4.49 1.02 1.65
N LEU A 67 -4.09 -0.06 0.97
CA LEU A 67 -2.67 -0.36 0.70
C LEU A 67 -1.98 0.74 -0.14
N HIS A 68 -2.69 1.42 -1.04
CA HIS A 68 -2.15 2.54 -1.81
C HIS A 68 -1.62 3.67 -0.92
N TYR A 69 -2.23 3.88 0.25
CA TYR A 69 -1.82 4.88 1.22
C TYR A 69 -0.80 4.33 2.22
N ALA A 70 -0.92 3.05 2.59
CA ALA A 70 -0.06 2.42 3.59
C ALA A 70 1.41 2.43 3.14
N VAL A 71 1.69 2.06 1.88
CA VAL A 71 3.05 2.01 1.32
C VAL A 71 3.79 3.36 1.33
N ARG A 72 3.08 4.48 1.53
CA ARG A 72 3.67 5.82 1.60
C ARG A 72 3.82 6.34 3.03
N ASN A 73 2.93 5.94 3.93
CA ASN A 73 2.72 6.64 5.20
C ASN A 73 2.86 5.73 6.43
N CYS A 74 2.81 4.42 6.27
CA CYS A 74 2.84 3.46 7.37
C CYS A 74 4.21 2.80 7.55
N THR A 75 4.36 2.08 8.66
CA THR A 75 5.52 1.21 8.88
C THR A 75 5.46 -0.01 7.96
N GLU A 76 6.62 -0.63 7.71
CA GLU A 76 6.69 -1.88 6.94
C GLU A 76 5.86 -2.99 7.58
N GLU A 77 5.83 -3.06 8.91
CA GLU A 77 4.97 -4.00 9.65
C GLU A 77 3.48 -3.89 9.27
N VAL A 78 2.95 -2.67 9.15
CA VAL A 78 1.55 -2.45 8.71
C VAL A 78 1.34 -2.85 7.26
N ILE A 79 2.31 -2.54 6.41
CA ILE A 79 2.26 -2.87 5.00
C ILE A 79 2.29 -4.39 4.80
N GLU A 80 3.18 -5.08 5.51
CA GLU A 80 3.28 -6.53 5.52
C GLU A 80 2.04 -7.19 6.09
N CYS A 81 1.43 -6.66 7.15
CA CYS A 81 0.16 -7.14 7.68
C CYS A 81 -0.94 -7.17 6.61
N LEU A 82 -1.09 -6.08 5.84
CA LEU A 82 -2.09 -6.01 4.77
C LEU A 82 -1.80 -7.03 3.65
N VAL A 83 -0.56 -7.10 3.18
CA VAL A 83 -0.15 -7.98 2.07
C VAL A 83 -0.15 -9.45 2.48
N ALA A 84 0.10 -9.77 3.75
CA ALA A 84 0.03 -11.13 4.29
C ALA A 84 -1.41 -11.66 4.36
N ILE A 85 -2.42 -10.78 4.46
CA ILE A 85 -3.83 -11.19 4.38
C ILE A 85 -4.16 -11.60 2.94
N ASP A 86 -3.77 -10.79 1.96
CA ASP A 86 -3.94 -11.11 0.55
C ASP A 86 -2.95 -10.33 -0.32
N SER A 87 -2.05 -11.03 -1.01
CA SER A 87 -1.05 -10.42 -1.88
C SER A 87 -1.66 -9.84 -3.17
N ASN A 88 -2.87 -10.24 -3.55
CA ASN A 88 -3.56 -9.67 -4.73
C ASN A 88 -3.81 -8.16 -4.57
N LEU A 89 -3.77 -7.62 -3.34
CA LEU A 89 -3.79 -6.18 -3.09
C LEU A 89 -2.69 -5.42 -3.84
N LEU A 90 -1.54 -6.06 -4.13
CA LEU A 90 -0.44 -5.47 -4.92
C LEU A 90 -0.81 -5.19 -6.37
N MET A 91 -1.88 -5.82 -6.87
CA MET A 91 -2.38 -5.70 -8.25
C MET A 91 -3.53 -4.70 -8.39
N GLU A 92 -4.11 -4.25 -7.27
CA GLU A 92 -5.20 -3.28 -7.26
C GLU A 92 -4.75 -1.96 -7.89
N LYS A 93 -5.62 -1.34 -8.67
CA LYS A 93 -5.35 -0.07 -9.34
C LYS A 93 -6.24 1.03 -8.77
N ASP A 94 -5.67 2.20 -8.51
CA ASP A 94 -6.42 3.41 -8.23
C ASP A 94 -7.00 4.03 -9.53
N LYS A 95 -7.68 5.17 -9.39
CA LYS A 95 -8.30 5.92 -10.48
C LYS A 95 -7.33 6.43 -11.54
N LEU A 96 -6.03 6.51 -11.23
CA LEU A 96 -4.97 6.84 -12.21
C LEU A 96 -4.36 5.60 -12.84
N GLY A 97 -4.85 4.41 -12.48
CA GLY A 97 -4.30 3.12 -12.89
C GLY A 97 -3.01 2.75 -12.14
N ASN A 98 -2.63 3.51 -11.11
CA ASN A 98 -1.44 3.22 -10.31
C ASN A 98 -1.74 2.05 -9.38
N THR A 99 -0.79 1.13 -9.27
CA THR A 99 -0.79 0.08 -8.23
C THR A 99 -0.16 0.59 -6.93
N PRO A 100 -0.28 -0.13 -5.80
CA PRO A 100 0.49 0.18 -4.61
C PRO A 100 1.99 0.29 -4.90
N LEU A 101 2.52 -0.52 -5.82
CA LEU A 101 3.93 -0.45 -6.22
C LEU A 101 4.31 0.88 -6.88
N HIS A 102 3.41 1.53 -7.63
CA HIS A 102 3.65 2.88 -8.17
C HIS A 102 3.72 3.92 -7.04
N ASN A 103 2.84 3.80 -6.05
CA ASN A 103 2.79 4.72 -4.91
C ASN A 103 3.95 4.51 -3.93
N ALA A 104 4.42 3.27 -3.83
CA ALA A 104 5.58 2.83 -3.06
C ALA A 104 6.88 3.59 -3.42
N CYS A 105 7.04 3.99 -4.69
CA CYS A 105 8.18 4.79 -5.16
C CYS A 105 8.34 6.16 -4.48
N PHE A 106 7.33 6.61 -3.72
CA PHE A 106 7.32 7.87 -2.97
C PHE A 106 7.29 7.65 -1.45
N GLY A 107 7.32 6.39 -1.02
CA GLY A 107 7.40 6.01 0.38
C GLY A 107 8.85 5.97 0.87
N LYS A 108 9.00 5.51 2.11
CA LYS A 108 10.30 5.20 2.73
C LYS A 108 10.35 3.70 3.07
N ILE A 109 10.01 2.87 2.10
CA ILE A 109 9.87 1.42 2.26
C ILE A 109 11.13 0.73 1.80
N SER A 110 11.68 -0.16 2.63
CA SER A 110 12.95 -0.81 2.39
C SER A 110 13.01 -1.49 1.02
N LYS A 111 14.24 -1.57 0.53
CA LYS A 111 14.58 -2.41 -0.63
C LYS A 111 14.02 -3.82 -0.44
N ASP A 112 14.16 -4.39 0.75
CA ASP A 112 13.76 -5.76 1.06
C ASP A 112 12.24 -5.94 0.94
N LEU A 113 11.45 -4.96 1.38
CA LEU A 113 9.99 -5.00 1.22
C LEU A 113 9.56 -4.91 -0.25
N ILE A 114 10.22 -4.07 -1.06
CA ILE A 114 9.99 -4.04 -2.51
C ILE A 114 10.36 -5.39 -3.15
N GLU A 115 11.45 -6.03 -2.70
CA GLU A 115 11.88 -7.34 -3.19
C GLU A 115 10.79 -8.36 -2.92
N LYS A 116 10.31 -8.39 -1.67
CA LYS A 116 9.23 -9.26 -1.22
C LYS A 116 7.95 -9.07 -2.03
N PHE A 117 7.57 -7.83 -2.33
CA PHE A 117 6.42 -7.54 -3.19
C PHE A 117 6.58 -8.11 -4.60
N LEU A 118 7.75 -7.92 -5.19
CA LEU A 118 8.05 -8.42 -6.53
C LEU A 118 8.19 -9.95 -6.57
N LEU A 119 8.60 -10.59 -5.48
CA LEU A 119 8.59 -12.05 -5.34
C LEU A 119 7.15 -12.59 -5.16
N GLN A 120 6.30 -11.90 -4.40
CA GLN A 120 4.90 -12.31 -4.20
C GLN A 120 4.02 -12.04 -5.42
N SER A 121 4.33 -11.01 -6.21
CA SER A 121 3.57 -10.63 -7.40
C SER A 121 4.49 -9.97 -8.43
N PRO A 122 5.30 -10.77 -9.17
CA PRO A 122 6.21 -10.25 -10.21
C PRO A 122 5.52 -9.38 -11.27
N GLU A 123 4.26 -9.69 -11.57
CA GLU A 123 3.43 -8.99 -12.55
C GLU A 123 3.12 -7.55 -12.14
N SER A 124 3.09 -7.26 -10.83
CA SER A 124 2.80 -5.92 -10.30
C SER A 124 3.79 -4.86 -10.81
N GLY A 125 5.05 -5.25 -11.02
CA GLY A 125 6.11 -4.41 -11.59
C GLY A 125 5.99 -4.13 -13.08
N GLN A 126 5.11 -4.84 -13.80
CA GLN A 126 4.87 -4.66 -15.24
C GLN A 126 3.60 -3.88 -15.56
N ILE A 127 2.71 -3.70 -14.58
CA ILE A 127 1.48 -2.95 -14.78
C ILE A 127 1.79 -1.52 -15.20
N ARG A 128 1.08 -1.05 -16.23
CA ARG A 128 1.09 0.34 -16.68
C ARG A 128 -0.12 1.08 -16.12
N ASN A 129 0.11 2.29 -15.62
CA ASN A 129 -0.93 3.24 -15.22
C ASN A 129 -1.61 3.88 -16.45
N MET A 130 -2.55 4.81 -16.23
CA MET A 130 -3.28 5.48 -17.32
C MET A 130 -2.40 6.37 -18.21
N LYS A 131 -1.21 6.77 -17.74
CA LYS A 131 -0.21 7.47 -18.55
C LYS A 131 0.68 6.51 -19.35
N GLY A 132 0.38 5.21 -19.29
CA GLY A 132 1.19 4.17 -19.92
C GLY A 132 2.49 3.89 -19.18
N GLN A 133 2.67 4.36 -17.94
CA GLN A 133 3.93 4.23 -17.20
C GLN A 133 3.91 3.01 -16.27
N ARG A 134 5.00 2.24 -16.25
CA ARG A 134 5.29 1.25 -15.17
C ARG A 134 5.73 1.96 -13.90
N ALA A 135 5.74 1.25 -12.76
CA ALA A 135 6.23 1.81 -11.50
C ALA A 135 7.66 2.39 -11.59
N VAL A 136 8.56 1.74 -12.36
CA VAL A 136 9.92 2.26 -12.63
C VAL A 136 9.92 3.55 -13.44
N GLU A 137 9.11 3.61 -14.51
CA GLU A 137 9.01 4.78 -15.39
C GLU A 137 8.33 5.95 -14.66
N TYR A 138 7.38 5.62 -13.78
CA TYR A 138 6.72 6.56 -12.88
C TYR A 138 7.71 7.11 -11.85
N ALA A 139 8.54 6.26 -11.22
CA ALA A 139 9.59 6.68 -10.29
C ALA A 139 10.61 7.61 -10.97
N LEU A 140 11.07 7.26 -12.17
CA LEU A 140 12.02 8.06 -12.95
C LEU A 140 11.49 9.46 -13.29
N PHE A 141 10.19 9.58 -13.57
CA PHE A 141 9.58 10.88 -13.87
C PHE A 141 9.62 11.85 -12.68
N TYR A 142 9.55 11.33 -11.45
CA TYR A 142 9.58 12.10 -10.20
C TYR A 142 10.84 11.82 -9.37
N TYR A 143 11.90 11.40 -10.06
CA TYR A 143 13.17 11.05 -9.47
C TYR A 143 13.83 12.28 -8.86
N ASP A 144 14.45 12.08 -7.69
CA ASP A 144 15.25 13.10 -7.01
C ASP A 144 16.64 12.50 -6.83
N GLU A 145 17.64 13.09 -7.51
CA GLU A 145 19.04 12.64 -7.49
C GLU A 145 19.66 12.63 -6.10
N THR A 146 19.05 13.32 -5.14
CA THR A 146 19.54 13.37 -3.76
C THR A 146 19.04 12.21 -2.89
N ASP A 147 18.14 11.37 -3.41
CA ASP A 147 17.51 10.28 -2.67
C ASP A 147 18.07 8.90 -3.08
N PRO A 148 19.12 8.38 -2.41
CA PRO A 148 19.72 7.09 -2.74
C PRO A 148 18.75 5.92 -2.55
N HIS A 149 17.65 6.12 -1.83
CA HIS A 149 16.60 5.12 -1.69
C HIS A 149 15.89 4.86 -3.03
N LYS A 150 15.67 5.92 -3.82
CA LYS A 150 15.02 5.82 -5.12
C LYS A 150 15.87 5.08 -6.14
N ASP A 151 17.18 5.22 -6.09
CA ASP A 151 18.10 4.47 -6.96
C ASP A 151 17.93 2.96 -6.79
N LEU A 152 17.90 2.50 -5.54
CA LEU A 152 17.71 1.08 -5.23
C LEU A 152 16.36 0.57 -5.73
N ILE A 153 15.29 1.33 -5.50
CA ILE A 153 13.94 0.97 -5.97
C ILE A 153 13.92 0.90 -7.51
N ILE A 154 14.51 1.87 -8.19
CA ILE A 154 14.58 1.89 -9.66
C ILE A 154 15.32 0.66 -10.19
N ILE A 155 16.48 0.32 -9.63
CA ILE A 155 17.27 -0.86 -10.03
C ILE A 155 16.45 -2.14 -9.89
N MET A 156 15.65 -2.26 -8.84
CA MET A 156 14.80 -3.44 -8.63
C MET A 156 13.65 -3.48 -9.63
N LEU A 157 12.96 -2.36 -9.85
CA LEU A 157 11.82 -2.31 -10.75
C LEU A 157 12.20 -2.46 -12.24
N GLN A 158 13.47 -2.24 -12.59
CA GLN A 158 14.01 -2.53 -13.92
C GLN A 158 14.10 -4.04 -14.21
N ARG A 159 14.12 -4.90 -13.19
CA ARG A 159 14.21 -6.36 -13.37
C ARG A 159 12.96 -6.91 -14.07
N THR A 160 13.16 -7.94 -14.88
CA THR A 160 12.06 -8.62 -15.59
C THR A 160 11.31 -9.56 -14.63
N PRO A 161 10.04 -9.92 -14.92
CA PRO A 161 9.33 -10.93 -14.12
C PRO A 161 10.09 -12.27 -14.08
N ALA A 162 10.76 -12.65 -15.18
CA ALA A 162 11.58 -13.85 -15.24
C ALA A 162 12.69 -13.86 -14.18
N TYR A 163 13.36 -12.73 -13.94
CA TYR A 163 14.37 -12.61 -12.89
C TYR A 163 13.79 -12.93 -11.50
N TRP A 164 12.58 -12.44 -11.21
CA TRP A 164 11.92 -12.70 -9.94
C TRP A 164 11.41 -14.14 -9.83
N LEU A 165 10.92 -14.72 -10.92
CA LEU A 165 10.50 -16.13 -10.98
C LEU A 165 11.68 -17.10 -10.76
N GLU A 166 12.83 -16.82 -11.38
CA GLU A 166 14.05 -17.62 -11.17
C GLU A 166 14.49 -17.61 -9.70
N LYS A 167 14.40 -16.45 -9.03
CA LYS A 167 14.67 -16.30 -7.60
C LYS A 167 13.76 -17.16 -6.73
N ILE A 168 12.48 -17.29 -7.07
CA ILE A 168 11.51 -18.13 -6.34
C ILE A 168 11.84 -19.62 -6.48
N VAL A 169 12.33 -20.06 -7.64
CA VAL A 169 12.62 -21.47 -7.94
C VAL A 169 13.99 -21.92 -7.40
N GLY A 170 14.92 -20.98 -7.22
CA GLY A 170 16.29 -21.24 -6.77
C GLY A 170 16.50 -21.33 -5.26
N GLU A 171 15.47 -21.06 -4.44
CA GLU A 171 15.45 -21.18 -2.97
C GLU A 171 14.77 -22.49 -2.53
#